data_AF-A0A7V9V680-F1
#
_entry.id   AF-A0A7V9V680-F1
#
_cell.length_a   1.000
_cell.length_b   1.000
_cell.length_c   1.000
_cell.angle_alpha   90.00
_cell.angle_beta   90.00
_cell.angle_gamma   90.00
#
_symmetry.space_group_name_H-M   'P 1'
#
loop_
_entity.id
_entity.type
_entity.pdbx_description
1 polymer ?
#
loop_
_entity_poly.entity_id
_entity_poly.type
_entity_poly.pdbx_seq_one_letter_code
_entity_poly.pdbx_strand_id
1 'polypeptide(L)'
;MAFSVGPRVGPNHVVIGDAGAGINPFNGEGIAYAYETGRMAAEAVGAALGGGGGAALAEYERRLQDEYGLYYRVARAFVHIIGRPQLMRALVSTGMRSRSLMEWMLRIMANLLRPDELGPAEAAYKAVAAMARLAPSRSRSTMPT
;
A
#
# COMPACT_ATOMS: atom_id res chain seq x y z
N MET A 1 -4.03 -5.41 7.85
CA MET A 1 -2.88 -5.38 6.92
C MET A 1 -2.90 -4.08 6.14
N ALA A 2 -1.78 -3.71 5.50
CA ALA A 2 -1.66 -2.54 4.64
C ALA A 2 -1.81 -1.19 5.39
N PHE A 3 -1.14 -1.05 6.54
CA PHE A 3 -1.26 0.13 7.41
C PHE A 3 -2.68 0.42 7.89
N SER A 4 -3.41 -0.65 8.26
CA SER A 4 -4.77 -0.55 8.81
C SER A 4 -4.82 -0.06 10.26
N VAL A 5 -3.68 0.00 10.95
CA VAL A 5 -3.57 0.49 12.33
C VAL A 5 -3.11 1.94 12.30
N GLY A 6 -3.84 2.81 12.99
CA GLY A 6 -3.50 4.22 13.14
C GLY A 6 -4.18 4.85 14.37
N PRO A 7 -3.76 6.07 14.77
CA PRO A 7 -2.66 6.86 14.21
C PRO A 7 -1.29 6.20 14.43
N ARG A 8 -0.38 6.28 13.44
CA ARG A 8 0.96 5.66 13.54
C ARG A 8 2.01 6.59 14.17
N VAL A 9 1.63 7.86 14.34
CA VAL A 9 2.44 8.88 15.01
C VAL A 9 1.57 9.51 16.07
N GLY A 10 2.11 9.64 17.28
CA GLY A 10 1.54 10.46 18.33
C GLY A 10 2.60 11.33 19.00
N PRO A 11 2.23 12.03 20.09
CA PRO A 11 3.11 13.01 20.72
C PRO A 11 4.48 12.47 21.16
N ASN A 12 4.55 11.18 21.47
CA ASN A 12 5.72 10.52 22.04
C ASN A 12 5.94 9.10 21.50
N HIS A 13 5.28 8.73 20.40
CA HIS A 13 5.38 7.38 19.86
C HIS A 13 5.31 7.37 18.32
N VAL A 14 5.96 6.37 17.75
CA VAL A 14 5.89 6.01 16.34
C VAL A 14 5.66 4.50 16.24
N VAL A 15 4.77 4.09 15.35
CA VAL A 15 4.40 2.70 15.10
C VAL A 15 5.04 2.24 13.79
N ILE A 16 5.78 1.12 13.83
CA ILE A 16 6.51 0.56 12.68
C ILE A 16 6.15 -0.90 12.43
N GLY A 17 6.48 -1.42 11.24
CA GLY A 17 6.36 -2.83 10.87
C GLY A 17 4.98 -3.42 11.17
N ASP A 18 4.97 -4.62 11.76
CA ASP A 18 3.76 -5.37 12.07
C ASP A 18 2.83 -4.66 13.05
N ALA A 19 3.37 -3.83 13.96
CA ALA A 19 2.54 -3.02 14.86
C ALA A 19 1.68 -2.01 14.07
N GLY A 20 2.17 -1.57 12.91
CA GLY A 20 1.42 -0.74 11.97
C GLY A 20 0.55 -1.56 11.02
N ALA A 21 0.62 -2.89 11.03
CA ALA A 21 0.15 -3.78 9.98
C ALA A 21 0.82 -3.51 8.62
N GLY A 22 2.11 -3.13 8.64
CA GLY A 22 2.97 -2.96 7.48
C GLY A 22 3.45 -4.30 6.95
N ILE A 23 2.56 -5.04 6.29
CA ILE A 23 2.88 -6.32 5.65
C ILE A 23 2.42 -6.30 4.20
N ASN A 24 3.14 -7.04 3.35
CA ASN A 24 2.75 -7.24 1.96
C ASN A 24 1.39 -7.98 1.91
N PRO A 25 0.38 -7.40 1.26
CA PRO A 25 -0.98 -7.94 1.22
C PRO A 25 -1.12 -9.16 0.28
N PHE A 26 -0.13 -9.45 -0.55
CA PHE A 26 -0.17 -10.57 -1.50
C PHE A 26 0.49 -11.83 -0.96
N ASN A 27 1.65 -11.72 -0.31
CA ASN A 27 2.44 -12.86 0.16
C ASN A 27 2.66 -12.87 1.69
N GLY A 28 2.21 -11.84 2.41
CA GLY A 28 2.34 -11.75 3.86
C GLY A 28 3.75 -11.37 4.36
N GLU A 29 4.66 -10.96 3.48
CA GLU A 29 6.02 -10.57 3.88
C GLU A 29 6.01 -9.31 4.75
N GLY A 30 6.54 -9.41 5.98
CA GLY A 30 6.65 -8.29 6.92
C GLY A 30 8.08 -7.79 7.17
N ILE A 31 9.10 -8.61 6.92
CA ILE A 31 10.50 -8.30 7.32
C ILE A 31 11.04 -7.06 6.61
N ALA A 32 10.90 -6.99 5.27
CA ALA A 32 11.36 -5.85 4.50
C ALA A 32 10.66 -4.54 4.95
N TYR A 33 9.34 -4.59 5.13
CA TYR A 33 8.56 -3.44 5.59
C TYR A 33 8.91 -3.03 7.01
N ALA A 34 9.16 -3.98 7.92
CA ALA A 34 9.61 -3.69 9.27
C ALA A 34 10.97 -2.97 9.27
N TYR A 35 11.92 -3.43 8.45
CA TYR A 35 13.23 -2.79 8.32
C TYR A 35 13.12 -1.38 7.73
N GLU A 36 12.36 -1.23 6.65
CA GLU A 36 12.22 0.03 5.93
C GLU A 36 11.46 1.08 6.75
N THR A 37 10.33 0.70 7.36
CA THR A 37 9.59 1.59 8.27
C THR A 37 10.37 1.90 9.54
N GLY A 38 11.18 0.97 10.05
CA GLY A 38 12.08 1.20 11.17
C GLY A 38 13.15 2.26 10.86
N ARG A 39 13.77 2.19 9.67
CA ARG A 39 14.74 3.20 9.21
C ARG A 39 14.09 4.59 9.10
N MET A 40 12.93 4.69 8.44
CA MET A 40 12.22 5.96 8.29
C MET A 40 11.83 6.56 9.66
N ALA A 41 11.40 5.72 10.60
CA ALA A 41 11.06 6.15 11.95
C ALA A 41 12.29 6.65 12.73
N ALA A 42 13.43 5.96 12.62
CA ALA A 42 14.68 6.39 13.25
C ALA A 42 15.13 7.77 12.74
N GLU A 43 15.03 8.03 11.43
CA GLU A 43 15.31 9.34 10.85
C GLU A 43 14.39 10.44 11.41
N ALA A 44 13.09 10.18 11.46
CA ALA A 44 12.11 11.12 11.98
C ALA A 44 12.31 11.41 13.48
N VAL A 45 12.57 10.38 14.29
CA VAL A 45 12.87 10.52 15.72
C VAL A 45 14.18 11.29 15.92
N GLY A 46 15.22 11.00 15.14
CA GLY A 46 16.48 11.75 15.19
C GLY A 46 16.28 13.24 14.89
N ALA A 47 15.50 13.58 13.86
CA ALA A 47 15.17 14.96 13.53
C ALA A 47 14.31 15.63 14.61
N ALA A 48 13.37 14.91 15.23
CA ALA A 48 12.56 15.42 16.32
C ALA A 48 13.41 15.78 17.55
N LEU A 49 14.33 14.88 17.93
CA LEU A 49 15.26 15.08 19.04
C LEU A 49 16.29 16.17 18.76
N GLY A 50 16.65 16.39 17.49
CA GLY A 50 17.57 17.44 17.04
C GLY A 50 16.98 18.87 17.01
N GLY A 51 15.74 19.05 17.48
CA GLY A 51 15.08 20.37 17.54
C GLY A 51 13.91 20.55 16.56
N GLY A 52 13.64 19.56 15.70
CA GLY A 52 12.48 19.57 14.80
C GLY A 52 11.12 19.34 15.51
N GLY A 53 11.13 18.82 16.74
CA GLY A 53 9.93 18.59 17.55
C GLY A 53 8.91 17.66 16.89
N GLY A 54 7.64 17.80 17.26
CA GLY A 54 6.57 16.92 16.75
C GLY A 54 6.33 16.99 15.24
N ALA A 55 6.71 18.09 14.57
CA ALA A 55 6.60 18.23 13.12
C ALA A 55 7.51 17.23 12.38
N ALA A 56 8.69 16.94 12.92
CA ALA A 56 9.59 15.94 12.36
C ALA A 56 9.02 14.51 12.45
N LEU A 57 8.19 14.22 13.46
CA LEU A 57 7.47 12.94 13.54
C LEU A 57 6.33 12.86 12.52
N ALA A 58 5.64 13.97 12.22
CA ALA A 58 4.60 14.00 11.20
C ALA A 58 5.13 13.68 9.79
N GLU A 59 6.41 14.01 9.53
CA GLU A 59 7.09 13.69 8.28
C GLU A 59 7.20 12.17 8.03
N TYR A 60 7.30 11.36 9.08
CA TYR A 60 7.25 9.89 8.96
C TYR A 60 5.93 9.42 8.33
N GLU A 61 4.81 9.90 8.84
CA GLU A 61 3.48 9.55 8.32
C GLU A 61 3.33 9.97 6.86
N ARG A 62 3.81 11.17 6.51
CA ARG A 62 3.80 11.66 5.12
C ARG A 62 4.59 10.73 4.21
N ARG A 63 5.83 10.38 4.59
CA ARG A 63 6.69 9.49 3.80
C ARG A 63 6.07 8.11 3.62
N LEU A 64 5.45 7.53 4.64
CA LEU A 64 4.72 6.26 4.51
C LEU A 64 3.59 6.34 3.49
N GLN A 65 2.82 7.44 3.48
CA GLN A 65 1.73 7.62 2.51
C GLN A 65 2.26 7.79 1.08
N ASP A 66 3.36 8.51 0.92
CA ASP A 66 3.97 8.73 -0.39
C ASP A 66 4.55 7.43 -0.97
N GLU A 67 5.26 6.66 -0.14
CA GLU A 67 5.93 5.42 -0.54
C GLU A 67 4.91 4.28 -0.78
N TYR A 68 3.98 4.08 0.15
CA TYR A 68 3.12 2.89 0.15
C TYR A 68 1.63 3.16 0.00
N GLY A 69 1.18 4.41 0.06
CA GLY A 69 -0.25 4.74 0.09
C GLY A 69 -1.00 4.22 -1.13
N LEU A 70 -0.45 4.39 -2.34
CA LEU A 70 -1.06 3.87 -3.56
C LEU A 70 -1.03 2.34 -3.60
N TYR A 71 0.12 1.75 -3.31
CA TYR A 71 0.32 0.30 -3.30
C TYR A 71 -0.71 -0.39 -2.40
N TYR A 72 -0.87 0.09 -1.16
CA TYR A 72 -1.82 -0.48 -0.21
C TYR A 72 -3.29 -0.19 -0.55
N ARG A 73 -3.62 0.93 -1.22
CA ARG A 73 -4.98 1.16 -1.74
C ARG A 73 -5.33 0.15 -2.83
N VAL A 74 -4.44 -0.05 -3.80
CA VAL A 74 -4.62 -1.02 -4.89
C VAL A 74 -4.76 -2.42 -4.31
N ALA A 75 -3.88 -2.79 -3.38
CA ALA A 75 -3.93 -4.10 -2.78
C ALA A 75 -5.20 -4.36 -1.95
N ARG A 76 -5.69 -3.38 -1.18
CA ARG A 76 -6.99 -3.50 -0.48
C ARG A 76 -8.14 -3.74 -1.45
N ALA A 77 -8.18 -3.01 -2.57
CA ALA A 77 -9.19 -3.21 -3.60
C ALA A 77 -9.08 -4.62 -4.20
N PHE A 78 -7.86 -5.09 -4.47
CA PHE A 78 -7.62 -6.43 -4.97
C PHE A 78 -8.07 -7.52 -4.00
N VAL A 79 -7.66 -7.45 -2.72
CA VAL A 79 -8.07 -8.39 -1.66
C VAL A 79 -9.59 -8.46 -1.54
N HIS A 80 -10.27 -7.31 -1.64
CA HIS A 80 -11.74 -7.25 -1.61
C HIS A 80 -12.40 -7.92 -2.82
N ILE A 81 -11.79 -7.83 -4.00
CA ILE A 81 -12.26 -8.48 -5.23
C ILE A 81 -12.09 -10.01 -5.13
N ILE A 82 -10.91 -10.48 -4.73
CA ILE A 82 -10.64 -11.92 -4.60
C ILE A 82 -11.38 -12.56 -3.41
N GLY A 83 -11.74 -11.76 -2.40
CA GLY A 83 -12.58 -12.23 -1.28
C GLY A 83 -14.01 -12.61 -1.71
N ARG A 84 -14.43 -12.29 -2.94
CA ARG A 84 -15.76 -12.62 -3.46
C ARG A 84 -15.72 -13.91 -4.28
N PRO A 85 -16.27 -15.05 -3.80
CA PRO A 85 -16.14 -16.35 -4.45
C PRO A 85 -16.79 -16.46 -5.84
N GLN A 86 -17.72 -15.57 -6.17
CA GLN A 86 -18.34 -15.48 -7.50
C GLN A 86 -17.39 -14.80 -8.50
N LEU A 87 -16.73 -13.71 -8.09
CA LEU A 87 -15.73 -13.01 -8.90
C LEU A 87 -14.48 -13.85 -9.06
N MET A 88 -14.03 -14.53 -8.01
CA MET A 88 -12.91 -15.47 -8.12
C MET A 88 -13.20 -16.60 -9.10
N ARG A 89 -14.41 -17.17 -9.09
CA ARG A 89 -14.78 -18.20 -10.09
C ARG A 89 -14.69 -17.67 -11.52
N ALA A 90 -15.20 -16.46 -11.77
CA ALA A 90 -15.11 -15.82 -13.08
C ALA A 90 -13.67 -15.45 -13.48
N LEU A 91 -12.87 -14.95 -12.53
CA LEU A 91 -11.47 -14.62 -12.72
C LEU A 91 -10.63 -15.87 -12.99
N VAL A 92 -10.88 -16.98 -12.31
CA VAL A 92 -10.16 -18.23 -12.53
C VAL A 92 -10.59 -18.87 -13.86
N SER A 93 -11.89 -18.91 -14.17
CA SER A 93 -12.39 -19.54 -15.40
C SER A 93 -11.97 -18.82 -16.68
N THR A 94 -11.84 -17.50 -16.59
CA THR A 94 -11.60 -16.63 -17.75
C THR A 94 -10.17 -16.06 -17.74
N GLY A 95 -9.67 -15.66 -16.58
CA GLY A 95 -8.36 -15.06 -16.41
C GLY A 95 -7.19 -16.04 -16.53
N MET A 96 -7.34 -17.30 -16.08
CA MET A 96 -6.27 -18.30 -16.28
C MET A 96 -6.04 -18.67 -17.75
N ARG A 97 -6.97 -18.32 -18.64
CA ARG A 97 -6.79 -18.47 -20.09
C ARG A 97 -6.05 -17.29 -20.72
N SER A 98 -5.78 -16.22 -19.96
CA SER A 98 -5.06 -15.03 -20.41
C SER A 98 -3.64 -15.02 -19.85
N ARG A 99 -2.66 -15.34 -20.70
CA ARG A 99 -1.24 -15.33 -20.35
C ARG A 99 -0.78 -13.94 -19.89
N SER A 100 -1.26 -12.90 -20.56
CA SER A 100 -0.93 -11.50 -20.25
C SER A 100 -1.50 -11.04 -18.90
N LEU A 101 -2.70 -11.46 -18.52
CA LEU A 101 -3.27 -11.14 -17.21
C LEU A 101 -2.49 -11.84 -16.08
N MET A 102 -2.11 -13.11 -16.28
CA MET A 102 -1.32 -13.89 -15.33
C MET A 102 0.08 -13.31 -15.13
N GLU A 103 0.76 -12.92 -16.21
CA GLU A 103 2.07 -12.26 -16.14
C GLU A 103 2.00 -10.93 -15.39
N TRP A 104 0.95 -10.13 -15.62
CA TRP A 104 0.72 -8.89 -14.89
C TRP A 104 0.46 -9.15 -13.40
N MET A 105 -0.36 -10.14 -13.05
CA MET A 105 -0.63 -10.52 -11.66
C MET A 105 0.64 -11.00 -10.94
N LEU A 106 1.46 -11.83 -11.61
CA LEU A 106 2.74 -12.31 -11.07
C LEU A 106 3.71 -11.16 -10.80
N ARG A 107 3.81 -10.17 -11.70
CA ARG A 107 4.67 -8.99 -11.50
C ARG A 107 4.25 -8.15 -10.28
N ILE A 108 2.94 -8.00 -10.06
CA ILE A 108 2.40 -7.32 -8.87
C ILE A 108 2.67 -8.13 -7.60
N MET A 109 2.40 -9.43 -7.62
CA MET A 109 2.61 -10.32 -6.46
C MET A 109 4.10 -10.42 -6.09
N ALA A 110 5.01 -10.32 -7.05
CA ALA A 110 6.45 -10.39 -6.84
C ALA A 110 7.10 -9.07 -6.40
N ASN A 111 6.34 -7.97 -6.23
CA ASN A 111 6.88 -6.64 -5.95
C ASN A 111 7.93 -6.17 -6.98
N LEU A 112 7.80 -6.64 -8.24
CA LEU A 112 8.73 -6.35 -9.34
C LEU A 112 8.14 -5.31 -10.31
N LEU A 113 7.49 -4.24 -9.81
CA LEU A 113 7.13 -3.12 -10.67
C LEU A 113 8.41 -2.37 -11.09
N ARG A 114 9.04 -2.86 -12.15
CA ARG A 114 10.06 -2.15 -12.91
C ARG A 114 9.36 -1.25 -13.94
N PRO A 115 9.58 0.08 -13.92
CA PRO A 115 8.91 1.05 -14.80
C PRO A 115 9.32 0.97 -16.28
N ASP A 116 10.26 0.08 -16.63
CA ASP A 116 11.05 0.13 -17.86
C ASP A 116 10.59 -0.83 -18.98
N GLU A 117 9.53 -1.62 -18.79
CA GLU A 117 8.93 -2.45 -19.85
C GLU A 117 7.41 -2.28 -19.92
N LEU A 118 6.97 -1.25 -20.62
CA LEU A 118 5.55 -0.90 -20.72
C LEU A 118 5.09 -0.88 -22.19
N GLY A 119 4.81 -2.08 -22.71
CA GLY A 119 3.98 -2.30 -23.90
C GLY A 119 2.47 -2.18 -23.57
N PRO A 120 1.54 -2.92 -24.20
CA PRO A 120 0.08 -2.78 -24.01
C PRO A 120 -0.42 -2.84 -22.54
N ALA A 121 0.39 -3.32 -21.61
CA ALA A 121 0.20 -3.19 -20.17
C ALA A 121 0.13 -1.74 -19.65
N GLU A 122 0.77 -0.77 -20.32
CA GLU A 122 0.71 0.65 -19.96
C GLU A 122 -0.65 1.26 -20.22
N ALA A 123 -1.32 0.86 -21.30
CA ALA A 123 -2.67 1.31 -21.62
C ALA A 123 -3.68 0.76 -20.58
N ALA A 124 -3.52 -0.52 -20.21
CA ALA A 124 -4.31 -1.13 -19.14
C ALA A 124 -4.03 -0.48 -17.78
N TYR A 125 -2.76 -0.18 -17.47
CA TYR A 125 -2.39 0.55 -16.25
C TYR A 125 -2.97 1.95 -16.22
N LYS A 126 -2.92 2.71 -17.33
CA LYS A 126 -3.53 4.04 -17.45
C LYS A 126 -5.05 3.98 -17.29
N ALA A 127 -5.71 2.95 -17.84
CA ALA A 127 -7.15 2.75 -17.68
C ALA A 127 -7.54 2.42 -16.23
N VAL A 128 -6.79 1.53 -15.57
CA VAL A 128 -7.01 1.18 -14.16
C VAL A 128 -6.69 2.36 -13.24
N ALA A 129 -5.62 3.11 -13.51
CA ALA A 129 -5.26 4.32 -12.79
C ALA A 129 -6.32 5.42 -12.97
N ALA A 130 -6.89 5.57 -14.16
CA ALA A 130 -7.99 6.48 -14.42
C ALA A 130 -9.26 6.06 -13.65
N MET A 131 -9.59 4.77 -13.64
CA MET A 131 -10.71 4.25 -12.84
C MET A 131 -10.49 4.39 -11.34
N ALA A 132 -9.25 4.19 -10.85
CA ALA A 132 -8.91 4.39 -9.45
C ALA A 132 -8.97 5.87 -9.03
N ARG A 133 -8.71 6.81 -9.94
CA ARG A 133 -8.91 8.26 -9.73
C ARG A 133 -10.40 8.65 -9.70
N LEU A 134 -11.25 7.90 -10.41
CA LEU A 134 -12.70 8.08 -10.44
C LEU A 134 -13.43 7.37 -9.31
N ALA A 135 -12.76 6.44 -8.61
CA ALA A 135 -13.31 5.79 -7.43
C ALA A 135 -13.51 6.83 -6.30
N PRO A 136 -14.73 7.00 -5.77
CA PRO A 136 -14.99 8.05 -4.79
C PRO A 136 -14.16 7.80 -3.53
N SER A 137 -13.42 8.82 -3.10
CA SER A 137 -12.86 8.84 -1.75
C SER A 137 -14.03 8.86 -0.76
N ARG A 138 -14.36 7.73 -0.16
CA ARG A 138 -15.14 7.73 1.08
C ARG A 138 -14.23 8.20 2.22
N SER A 139 -13.94 9.49 2.21
CA SER A 139 -13.62 10.25 3.41
C SER A 139 -14.91 10.33 4.21
N ARG A 140 -14.98 9.56 5.30
CA ARG A 140 -15.85 9.84 6.44
C ARG A 140 -15.42 8.98 7.62
N SER A 141 -14.69 9.59 8.54
CA SER A 141 -15.07 9.53 9.94
C SER A 141 -14.66 10.84 10.60
N THR A 142 -15.69 11.64 10.86
CA THR A 142 -15.70 12.70 11.87
C THR A 142 -15.23 12.13 13.21
N MET A 143 -14.30 12.83 13.83
CA MET A 143 -13.85 12.62 15.21
C MET A 143 -14.92 13.14 16.17
N PRO A 144 -15.32 12.42 17.23
CA PRO A 144 -15.95 13.05 18.37
C PRO A 144 -14.87 13.72 19.23
N THR A 145 -15.16 14.95 19.64
CA THR A 145 -14.40 15.81 20.56
C THR A 145 -14.20 15.19 21.93
#